data_AF-A0A6J6Z8L3-F1
#
_entry.id   AF-A0A6J6Z8L3-F1
#
_cell.length_a   1.000
_cell.length_b   1.000
_cell.length_c   1.000
_cell.angle_alpha   90.00
_cell.angle_beta   90.00
_cell.angle_gamma   90.00
#
_symmetry.space_group_name_H-M   'P 1'
#
loop_
_entity.id
_entity.type
_entity.pdbx_description
1 polymer ?
#
loop_
_entity_poly.entity_id
_entity_poly.type
_entity_poly.pdbx_seq_one_letter_code
_entity_poly.pdbx_strand_id
1 'polypeptide(L)'
;MSKKQKIKYIWGEDVDLNKTVILDKQGKRLTNARAEKISREIIKQATGRPSLTGPKKVSPEIKARVPQKLKVKLEREAKRRGETASALIREALESYLSA
;
A
#
# COMPACT_ATOMS: atom_id res chain seq x y z
N MET A 1 20.03 17.15 -5.10
CA MET A 1 19.06 16.35 -5.88
C MET A 1 17.71 17.07 -5.88
N SER A 2 17.33 17.70 -6.99
CA SER A 2 16.12 18.53 -7.10
C SER A 2 14.85 17.69 -6.89
N LYS A 3 13.97 18.08 -5.96
CA LYS A 3 12.69 17.40 -5.70
C LYS A 3 11.80 17.55 -6.94
N LYS A 4 11.53 16.44 -7.65
CA LYS A 4 10.50 16.39 -8.70
C LYS A 4 9.18 16.93 -8.13
N GLN A 5 8.67 18.01 -8.72
CA GLN A 5 7.40 18.60 -8.33
C GLN A 5 6.26 17.58 -8.50
N LYS A 6 5.38 17.48 -7.50
CA LYS A 6 4.21 16.59 -7.56
C LYS A 6 3.22 17.17 -8.56
N ILE A 7 3.13 16.57 -9.75
CA ILE A 7 2.11 16.92 -10.75
C ILE A 7 0.76 16.51 -10.18
N LYS A 8 -0.10 17.49 -9.89
CA LYS A 8 -1.47 17.24 -9.45
C LYS A 8 -2.33 16.97 -10.68
N TYR A 9 -2.70 15.71 -10.87
CA TYR A 9 -3.65 15.32 -11.92
C TYR A 9 -5.07 15.79 -11.53
N ILE A 10 -5.74 16.46 -12.45
CA ILE A 10 -7.14 16.87 -12.32
C ILE A 10 -7.91 16.05 -13.35
N TRP A 11 -9.04 15.48 -12.93
CA TRP A 11 -9.94 14.80 -13.86
C TRP A 11 -10.58 15.85 -14.77
N GLY A 12 -10.40 15.68 -16.08
CA GLY A 12 -11.08 16.48 -17.10
C GLY A 12 -12.39 15.83 -17.54
N GLU A 13 -13.10 16.50 -18.45
CA GLU A 13 -14.27 15.94 -19.13
C GLU A 13 -13.88 14.74 -20.01
N ASP A 14 -14.86 13.89 -20.32
CA ASP A 14 -14.65 12.76 -21.22
C ASP A 14 -14.37 13.24 -22.65
N VAL A 15 -13.28 12.74 -23.24
CA VAL A 15 -12.82 13.14 -24.57
C VAL A 15 -12.90 11.97 -25.54
N ASP A 16 -13.49 12.19 -26.71
CA ASP A 16 -13.40 11.27 -27.85
C ASP A 16 -12.04 11.41 -28.55
N LEU A 17 -11.18 10.40 -28.40
CA LEU A 17 -9.80 10.41 -28.90
C LEU A 17 -9.72 10.34 -30.44
N ASN A 18 -10.83 10.06 -31.13
CA ASN A 18 -10.86 10.11 -32.59
C ASN A 18 -11.08 11.55 -33.09
N LYS A 19 -11.88 12.35 -32.38
CA LYS A 19 -12.19 13.74 -32.72
C LYS A 19 -11.14 14.71 -32.21
N THR A 20 -10.67 14.51 -30.98
CA THR A 20 -9.69 15.39 -30.34
C THR A 20 -8.29 14.80 -30.48
N VAL A 21 -7.34 15.60 -30.96
CA VAL A 21 -5.95 15.17 -31.12
C VAL A 21 -5.25 15.25 -29.77
N ILE A 22 -5.09 14.10 -29.11
CA ILE A 22 -4.28 13.94 -27.90
C ILE A 22 -3.03 13.15 -28.26
N LEU A 23 -1.87 13.61 -27.77
CA LEU A 23 -0.58 12.96 -27.97
C LEU A 23 -0.17 12.21 -26.70
N ASP A 24 0.44 11.04 -26.89
CA ASP A 24 1.09 10.32 -25.80
C ASP A 24 2.41 11.01 -25.39
N LYS A 25 3.06 10.48 -24.34
CA LYS A 25 4.35 11.01 -23.85
C LYS A 25 5.48 10.94 -24.89
N GLN A 26 5.29 10.17 -25.96
CA GLN A 26 6.23 9.98 -27.05
C GLN A 26 5.83 10.80 -28.30
N GLY A 27 4.82 11.67 -28.19
CA GLY A 27 4.37 12.54 -29.27
C GLY A 27 3.51 11.85 -30.34
N LYS A 28 3.08 10.60 -30.13
CA LYS A 28 2.22 9.89 -31.09
C LYS A 28 0.74 10.10 -30.76
N ARG A 29 -0.09 10.23 -31.80
CA ARG A 29 -1.55 10.39 -31.66
C ARG A 29 -2.17 9.19 -30.95
N LEU A 30 -2.96 9.47 -29.93
CA LEU A 30 -3.81 8.52 -29.23
C LEU A 30 -5.18 8.53 -29.90
N THR A 31 -5.63 7.37 -30.38
CA THR A 31 -6.98 7.14 -30.94
C THR A 31 -7.71 6.13 -30.07
N ASN A 32 -9.03 6.02 -30.19
CA ASN A 32 -9.82 5.08 -29.38
C ASN A 32 -9.32 3.64 -29.56
N ALA A 33 -9.07 3.22 -30.82
CA ALA A 33 -8.54 1.89 -31.14
C ALA A 33 -7.17 1.62 -30.49
N ARG A 34 -6.30 2.63 -30.45
CA ARG A 34 -4.96 2.50 -29.86
C ARG A 34 -5.02 2.48 -28.33
N ALA A 35 -5.87 3.32 -27.73
CA ALA A 35 -6.11 3.32 -26.29
C ALA A 35 -6.65 1.96 -25.82
N GLU A 36 -7.62 1.39 -26.54
CA GLU A 36 -8.14 0.06 -26.24
C GLU A 36 -7.07 -1.02 -26.35
N LYS A 37 -6.22 -0.98 -27.37
CA LYS A 37 -5.13 -1.95 -27.53
C LYS A 37 -4.18 -1.91 -26.34
N ILE A 38 -3.75 -0.72 -25.94
CA ILE A 38 -2.88 -0.51 -24.77
C ILE A 38 -3.54 -1.05 -23.50
N SER A 39 -4.81 -0.73 -23.28
CA SER A 39 -5.55 -1.24 -22.11
C SER A 39 -5.61 -2.77 -22.10
N ARG A 40 -5.89 -3.42 -23.23
CA ARG A 40 -5.91 -4.89 -23.33
C ARG A 40 -4.54 -5.50 -23.08
N GLU A 41 -3.46 -4.90 -23.57
CA GLU A 41 -2.09 -5.37 -23.32
C GLU A 41 -1.71 -5.25 -21.84
N ILE A 42 -2.04 -4.14 -21.19
CA ILE A 42 -1.81 -3.95 -19.76
C ILE A 42 -2.62 -4.94 -18.93
N ILE A 43 -3.90 -5.16 -19.26
CA ILE A 43 -4.76 -6.13 -18.56
C ILE A 43 -4.17 -7.55 -18.66
N LYS A 44 -3.62 -7.94 -19.82
CA LYS A 44 -2.97 -9.24 -19.99
C LYS A 44 -1.70 -9.40 -19.15
N GLN A 45 -0.97 -8.31 -18.91
CA GLN A 45 0.26 -8.31 -18.10
C GLN A 45 -0.02 -8.17 -16.60
N ALA A 46 -1.13 -7.54 -16.23
CA ALA A 46 -1.52 -7.34 -14.85
C ALA A 46 -2.21 -8.59 -14.29
N THR A 47 -1.44 -9.46 -13.64
CA THR A 47 -1.98 -10.45 -12.71
C THR A 47 -2.53 -9.74 -11.46
N GLY A 48 -3.69 -9.10 -11.60
CA GLY A 48 -4.37 -8.38 -10.53
C GLY A 48 -3.77 -7.01 -10.19
N ARG A 49 -4.04 -6.54 -8.96
CA ARG A 49 -3.56 -5.25 -8.43
C ARG A 49 -2.22 -5.49 -7.70
N PRO A 50 -1.06 -5.21 -8.31
CA PRO A 50 0.22 -5.49 -7.67
C PRO A 50 0.37 -4.68 -6.38
N SER A 51 0.96 -5.32 -5.36
CA SER A 51 1.29 -4.66 -4.10
C SER A 51 2.21 -3.47 -4.34
N LEU A 52 1.84 -2.29 -3.82
CA LEU A 52 2.67 -1.09 -3.86
C LEU A 52 3.98 -1.25 -3.06
N THR A 53 4.09 -2.29 -2.22
CA THR A 53 5.18 -2.51 -1.26
C THR A 53 6.06 -3.73 -1.56
N GLY A 54 5.99 -4.30 -2.76
CA GLY A 54 6.87 -5.42 -3.17
C GLY A 54 6.46 -6.78 -2.58
N PRO A 55 7.33 -7.81 -2.66
CA PRO A 55 7.01 -9.14 -2.16
C PRO A 55 6.64 -9.08 -0.69
N LYS A 56 5.51 -9.74 -0.35
CA LYS A 56 4.87 -9.70 0.97
C LYS A 56 5.83 -10.30 2.03
N LYS A 57 6.72 -9.48 2.60
CA LYS A 57 7.49 -9.85 3.79
C LYS A 57 6.51 -9.91 4.96
N VAL A 58 6.17 -11.12 5.38
CA VAL A 58 5.37 -11.34 6.59
C VAL A 58 6.20 -10.87 7.79
N SER A 59 5.57 -10.18 8.73
CA SER A 59 6.23 -9.79 9.98
C SER A 59 6.72 -11.04 10.72
N PRO A 60 7.95 -11.03 11.26
CA PRO A 60 8.43 -12.12 12.10
C PRO A 60 7.50 -12.38 13.29
N GLU A 61 7.28 -13.65 13.63
CA GLU A 61 6.43 -14.07 14.74
C GLU A 61 7.28 -14.52 15.94
N ILE A 62 6.88 -14.14 17.15
CA ILE A 62 7.51 -14.56 18.41
C ILE A 62 6.47 -15.29 19.25
N LYS A 63 6.77 -16.53 19.67
CA LYS A 63 5.93 -17.33 20.58
C LYS A 63 6.63 -17.48 21.92
N ALA A 64 5.97 -17.05 23.00
CA ALA A 64 6.47 -17.19 24.36
C ALA A 64 5.39 -17.75 25.27
N ARG A 65 5.79 -18.65 26.18
CA ARG A 65 4.91 -19.12 27.26
C ARG A 65 4.98 -18.15 28.41
N VAL A 66 3.83 -17.76 28.94
CA VAL A 66 3.72 -16.86 30.10
C VAL A 66 2.85 -17.48 31.18
N PRO A 67 3.11 -17.20 32.47
CA PRO A 67 2.19 -17.59 33.54
C PRO A 67 0.79 -17.02 33.33
N GLN A 68 -0.25 -17.77 33.71
CA GLN A 68 -1.66 -17.37 33.53
C GLN A 68 -1.95 -15.99 34.16
N LYS A 69 -1.41 -15.71 35.34
CA LYS A 69 -1.56 -14.41 36.02
C LYS A 69 -1.02 -13.25 35.18
N LEU A 70 0.07 -13.47 34.44
CA LEU A 70 0.67 -12.43 33.59
C LEU A 70 -0.20 -12.17 32.36
N LYS A 71 -0.72 -13.22 31.72
CA LYS A 71 -1.65 -13.10 30.59
C LYS A 71 -2.89 -12.27 30.95
N VAL A 72 -3.50 -12.56 32.09
CA VAL A 72 -4.68 -11.82 32.57
C VAL A 72 -4.37 -10.33 32.82
N LYS A 73 -3.20 -10.03 33.41
CA LYS A 73 -2.76 -8.65 33.62
C LYS A 73 -2.56 -7.90 32.30
N LEU A 74 -1.92 -8.54 31.32
CA LEU A 74 -1.71 -7.97 29.98
C LEU A 74 -3.04 -7.65 29.29
N GLU A 75 -4.00 -8.58 29.30
CA GLU A 75 -5.30 -8.38 28.67
C GLU A 75 -6.11 -7.26 29.33
N ARG A 76 -6.02 -7.13 30.66
CA ARG A 76 -6.66 -6.04 31.40
C ARG A 76 -6.05 -4.69 31.05
N GLU A 77 -4.73 -4.62 30.99
CA GLU A 77 -4.01 -3.39 30.65
C GLU A 77 -4.26 -2.96 29.20
N ALA A 78 -4.29 -3.92 28.27
CA ALA A 78 -4.66 -3.71 26.87
C ALA A 78 -6.06 -3.09 26.74
N LYS A 79 -7.04 -3.66 27.44
CA LYS A 79 -8.40 -3.10 27.48
C LYS A 79 -8.45 -1.69 28.08
N ARG A 80 -7.69 -1.44 29.15
CA ARG A 80 -7.62 -0.12 29.81
C ARG A 80 -7.08 0.96 28.88
N ARG A 81 -6.08 0.63 28.05
CA ARG A 81 -5.47 1.56 27.07
C ARG A 81 -6.23 1.63 25.75
N GLY A 82 -7.20 0.73 25.51
CA GLY A 82 -7.86 0.61 24.20
C GLY A 82 -6.94 0.03 23.12
N GLU A 83 -5.91 -0.71 23.52
CA GLU A 83 -4.89 -1.27 22.63
C GLU A 83 -4.97 -2.80 22.56
N THR A 84 -4.22 -3.39 21.61
CA THR A 84 -4.08 -4.84 21.52
C THR A 84 -2.96 -5.34 22.41
N ALA A 85 -3.08 -6.58 22.91
CA ALA A 85 -2.01 -7.23 23.68
C ALA A 85 -0.67 -7.26 22.90
N SER A 86 -0.72 -7.43 21.57
CA SER A 86 0.45 -7.42 20.70
C SER A 86 1.15 -6.06 20.63
N ALA A 87 0.40 -4.95 20.72
CA ALA A 87 0.97 -3.61 20.74
C ALA A 87 1.77 -3.38 22.04
N LEU A 88 1.17 -3.72 23.18
CA LEU A 88 1.82 -3.67 24.49
C LEU A 88 3.05 -4.56 24.59
N ILE A 89 2.99 -5.78 24.04
CA ILE A 89 4.16 -6.67 24.00
C ILE A 89 5.29 -6.03 23.18
N ARG A 90 4.96 -5.41 22.05
CA ARG A 90 5.95 -4.75 21.20
C ARG A 90 6.58 -3.54 21.91
N GLU A 91 5.77 -2.67 22.48
CA GLU A 91 6.22 -1.49 23.24
C GLU A 91 7.15 -1.90 24.39
N ALA A 92 6.76 -2.93 25.16
CA ALA A 92 7.57 -3.44 26.26
C ALA A 92 8.89 -4.04 25.78
N LEU A 93 8.88 -4.80 24.67
CA LEU A 93 10.09 -5.40 24.10
C LEU A 93 11.03 -4.34 23.51
N GLU A 94 10.50 -3.34 22.80
CA GLU A 94 11.28 -2.21 22.29
C GLU A 94 11.92 -1.43 23.43
N SER A 95 11.16 -1.11 24.49
CA SER A 95 11.66 -0.40 25.67
C SER A 95 12.72 -1.19 26.45
N TYR A 96 12.58 -2.52 26.50
CA TYR A 96 13.54 -3.40 27.18
C TYR A 96 14.84 -3.55 26.40
N LEU A 97 14.78 -3.60 25.07
CA LEU A 97 15.94 -3.77 24.19
C LEU A 97 16.58 -2.44 23.76
N SER A 98 15.96 -1.30 24.04
CA SER A 98 16.54 0.02 23.81
C SER A 98 17.57 0.46 24.87
N ALA A 99 17.93 -0.44 25.79
CA ALA A 99 18.94 -0.25 26.83
C ALA A 99 20.37 -0.41 26.31
#